data_AF-A0A1R3J4J4-F1
#
_entry.id   AF-A0A1R3J4J4-F1
#
_cell.length_a   1.000
_cell.length_b   1.000
_cell.length_c   1.000
_cell.angle_alpha   90.00
_cell.angle_beta   90.00
_cell.angle_gamma   90.00
#
_symmetry.space_group_name_H-M   'P 1'
#
loop_
_entity.id
_entity.type
_entity.pdbx_description
1 polymer ?
#
loop_
_entity_poly.entity_id
_entity_poly.type
_entity_poly.pdbx_seq_one_letter_code
_entity_poly.pdbx_strand_id
1 'polypeptide(L)'
;MMNLSTLIVYGCRYCAPPIKQLLNYTTFLHLPPYHHLQRRSLLVLLLSVLGAFVPAQILYDAFHGRYQNSAGAIILLFIIWGSYFFGGLSITTSAARVVYALSRDKGIPFSSIWRQVHPKRKVPSNAVWLCAAICILLGLPILKINVVFTAITSICTIGWVGGYAVPIFARMVMEEKNFKAGPFYLGRASRPVCLIAFLWICYTCSVFLLPTYYPIAWDTFNYAPVALGIGLSLIMLWWVVDARKWFKGPVRNIEIQNGKV
;
A
#
# COMPACT_ATOMS: atom_id res chain seq x y z
N MET A 1 -10.96 -24.26 33.53
CA MET A 1 -12.01 -23.50 32.82
C MET A 1 -12.23 -22.19 33.58
N MET A 2 -11.57 -21.12 33.14
CA MET A 2 -11.66 -19.79 33.78
C MET A 2 -12.59 -18.92 32.93
N ASN A 3 -13.60 -18.37 33.60
CA ASN A 3 -14.74 -17.66 33.01
C ASN A 3 -14.34 -16.33 32.35
N LEU A 4 -14.95 -16.04 31.21
CA LEU A 4 -14.76 -14.86 30.35
C LEU A 4 -15.10 -13.54 31.06
N SER A 5 -15.82 -13.60 32.18
CA SER A 5 -16.27 -12.44 32.96
C SER A 5 -15.15 -11.75 33.76
N THR A 6 -14.08 -12.47 34.12
CA THR A 6 -13.01 -11.92 34.97
C THR A 6 -11.97 -11.11 34.16
N LEU A 7 -11.86 -11.33 32.85
CA LEU A 7 -10.95 -10.57 31.99
C LEU A 7 -11.49 -9.15 31.68
N ILE A 8 -12.81 -8.97 31.67
CA ILE A 8 -13.45 -7.69 31.35
C ILE A 8 -13.33 -6.70 32.51
N VAL A 9 -13.30 -7.17 33.76
CA VAL A 9 -13.21 -6.28 34.94
C VAL A 9 -11.81 -5.70 35.14
N TYR A 10 -10.74 -6.41 34.75
CA TYR A 10 -9.37 -5.87 34.83
C TYR A 10 -8.98 -4.97 33.66
N GLY A 11 -9.59 -5.14 32.48
CA GLY A 11 -9.33 -4.28 31.31
C GLY A 11 -9.98 -2.89 31.37
N CYS A 12 -10.99 -2.70 32.22
CA CYS A 12 -11.80 -1.48 32.24
C CYS A 12 -11.29 -0.35 33.19
N ARG A 13 -10.20 -0.56 33.93
CA ARG A 13 -9.62 0.47 34.82
C ARG A 13 -8.62 1.42 34.16
N TYR A 14 -8.25 1.19 32.88
CA TYR A 14 -7.28 2.03 32.16
C TYR A 14 -7.89 2.85 31.01
N CYS A 15 -9.21 2.86 30.83
CA CYS A 15 -9.86 3.45 29.65
C CYS A 15 -10.90 4.54 29.93
N ALA A 16 -10.74 5.30 31.02
CA ALA A 16 -11.53 6.52 31.22
C ALA A 16 -10.68 7.60 31.92
N PRO A 17 -10.19 8.65 31.21
CA PRO A 17 -9.86 9.88 31.89
C PRO A 17 -11.17 10.54 32.35
N PRO A 18 -11.23 11.13 33.55
CA PRO A 18 -12.40 11.85 34.01
C PRO A 18 -12.66 13.08 33.12
N ILE A 19 -13.93 13.36 32.88
CA ILE A 19 -14.52 14.52 32.15
C ILE A 19 -13.97 15.90 32.57
N LYS A 20 -13.14 15.98 33.62
CA LYS A 20 -12.44 17.21 34.04
C LYS A 20 -11.18 17.56 33.23
N GLN A 21 -10.67 16.70 32.35
CA GLN A 21 -9.52 17.05 31.49
C GLN A 21 -9.88 17.87 30.24
N LEU A 22 -11.16 17.93 29.84
CA LEU A 22 -11.60 18.71 28.68
C LEU A 22 -11.61 20.23 28.93
N LEU A 23 -11.55 20.67 30.19
CA LEU A 23 -11.49 22.10 30.57
C LEU A 23 -10.07 22.67 30.68
N ASN A 24 -9.01 21.84 30.52
CA ASN A 24 -7.61 22.30 30.57
C ASN A 24 -6.97 22.49 29.18
N TYR A 25 -7.74 22.33 28.09
CA TYR A 25 -7.26 22.58 26.72
C TYR A 25 -7.07 24.07 26.39
N THR A 26 -7.60 24.98 27.20
CA THR A 26 -7.39 26.43 27.07
C THR A 26 -6.05 26.92 27.64
N THR A 27 -5.28 26.07 28.32
CA THR A 27 -3.96 26.41 28.90
C THR A 27 -2.78 25.89 28.05
N PHE A 28 -3.02 25.51 26.79
CA PHE A 28 -1.97 25.10 25.83
C PHE A 28 -1.49 26.26 24.93
N LEU A 29 -1.77 27.51 25.31
CA LEU A 29 -1.34 28.73 24.59
C LEU A 29 -0.01 29.32 25.10
N HIS A 30 0.68 28.67 26.03
CA HIS A 30 2.01 29.08 26.49
C HIS A 30 3.00 27.90 26.50
N LEU A 31 3.32 27.38 25.31
CA LEU A 31 4.61 26.71 25.10
C LEU A 31 5.65 27.80 24.76
N PRO A 32 6.84 27.80 25.40
CA PRO A 32 7.90 28.75 25.11
C PRO A 32 8.37 28.59 23.65
N PRO A 33 8.95 29.63 23.04
CA PRO A 33 9.18 29.68 21.60
C PRO A 33 10.16 28.59 21.17
N TYR A 34 9.72 27.75 20.24
CA TYR A 34 10.48 26.70 19.57
C TYR A 34 11.55 27.28 18.61
N HIS A 35 12.36 28.24 19.05
CA HIS A 35 13.24 29.01 18.18
C HIS A 35 14.69 28.50 18.08
N HIS A 36 15.09 27.46 18.82
CA HIS A 36 16.51 27.09 18.94
C HIS A 36 16.95 25.66 18.54
N LEU A 37 16.05 24.78 18.06
CA LEU A 37 16.46 23.48 17.49
C LEU A 37 16.37 23.39 15.96
N GLN A 38 16.55 24.54 15.29
CA GLN A 38 16.64 24.64 13.83
C GLN A 38 18.07 24.40 13.30
N ARG A 39 18.93 23.66 14.02
CA ARG A 39 20.22 23.18 13.50
C ARG A 39 20.02 21.75 12.98
N ARG A 40 19.42 21.68 11.79
CA ARG A 40 19.00 20.46 11.08
C ARG A 40 20.20 19.54 10.80
N SER A 41 20.38 18.51 11.61
CA SER A 41 21.10 17.31 11.19
C SER A 41 20.21 16.53 10.22
N LEU A 42 20.75 16.14 9.07
CA LEU A 42 20.07 15.32 8.06
C LEU A 42 19.47 14.04 8.65
N LEU A 43 20.11 13.51 9.71
CA LEU A 43 19.65 12.43 10.57
C LEU A 43 18.38 12.75 11.36
N VAL A 44 18.25 13.95 11.93
CA VAL A 44 17.04 14.39 12.65
C VAL A 44 15.90 14.67 11.68
N LEU A 45 16.21 15.12 10.45
CA LEU A 45 15.21 15.34 9.41
C LEU A 45 14.70 14.00 8.82
N LEU A 46 15.60 13.02 8.64
CA LEU A 46 15.23 11.63 8.37
C LEU A 46 14.43 11.03 9.53
N LEU A 47 14.84 11.26 10.77
CA LEU A 47 14.13 10.81 11.97
C LEU A 47 12.80 11.54 12.19
N SER A 48 12.63 12.78 11.73
CA SER A 48 11.34 13.50 11.81
C SER A 48 10.37 13.04 10.73
N VAL A 49 10.87 12.66 9.54
CA VAL A 49 10.06 11.95 8.54
C VAL A 49 9.70 10.55 9.05
N LEU A 50 10.59 9.89 9.80
CA LEU A 50 10.26 8.66 10.55
C LEU A 50 9.29 8.93 11.73
N GLY A 51 9.33 10.13 12.32
CA GLY A 51 8.43 10.60 13.37
C GLY A 51 7.03 10.98 12.87
N ALA A 52 6.84 11.12 11.55
CA ALA A 52 5.51 11.21 10.94
C ALA A 52 4.77 9.86 10.94
N PHE A 53 5.47 8.75 11.22
CA PHE A 53 4.85 7.46 11.42
C PHE A 53 4.44 7.33 12.89
N VAL A 54 3.12 7.44 13.11
CA VAL A 54 2.43 7.21 14.37
C VAL A 54 3.02 6.03 15.18
N PRO A 55 3.38 4.87 14.59
CA PRO A 55 3.99 3.76 15.34
C PRO A 55 5.36 4.08 15.96
N ALA A 56 6.22 4.85 15.27
CA ALA A 56 7.57 5.15 15.75
C ALA A 56 7.53 6.12 16.93
N GLN A 57 6.64 7.13 16.86
CA GLN A 57 6.41 8.07 17.94
C GLN A 57 5.79 7.38 19.17
N ILE A 58 4.81 6.49 18.96
CA ILE A 58 4.22 5.68 20.05
C ILE A 58 5.29 4.81 20.72
N LEU A 59 6.16 4.14 19.96
CA LEU A 59 7.24 3.34 20.55
C LEU A 59 8.22 4.20 21.35
N TYR A 60 8.58 5.38 20.83
CA TYR A 60 9.45 6.30 21.54
C TYR A 60 8.83 6.78 22.86
N ASP A 61 7.57 7.22 22.81
CA ASP A 61 6.83 7.72 23.98
C ASP A 61 6.59 6.61 25.03
N ALA A 62 6.30 5.38 24.59
CA ALA A 62 6.10 4.25 25.48
C ALA A 62 7.38 3.86 26.25
N PHE A 63 8.54 3.86 25.58
CA PHE A 63 9.82 3.54 26.23
C PHE A 63 10.34 4.70 27.08
N HIS A 64 10.18 5.94 26.62
CA HIS A 64 10.59 7.12 27.36
C HIS A 64 9.76 7.30 28.63
N GLY A 65 8.43 7.09 28.55
CA GLY A 65 7.53 7.18 29.70
C GLY A 65 7.71 6.07 30.75
N ARG A 66 8.18 4.87 30.36
CA ARG A 66 8.35 3.73 31.27
C ARG A 66 9.75 3.61 31.87
N TYR A 67 10.79 3.85 31.07
CA TYR A 67 12.19 3.54 31.43
C TYR A 67 13.10 4.77 31.51
N GLN A 68 12.62 5.96 31.15
CA GLN A 68 13.42 7.19 30.99
C GLN A 68 14.67 7.03 30.11
N ASN A 69 14.77 5.95 29.36
CA ASN A 69 15.88 5.63 28.48
C ASN A 69 15.35 5.23 27.10
N SER A 70 15.75 5.99 26.08
CA SER A 70 15.29 5.82 24.70
C SER A 70 16.07 4.75 23.91
N ALA A 71 17.09 4.13 24.51
CA ALA A 71 17.93 3.13 23.83
C ALA A 71 17.13 1.90 23.33
N GLY A 72 16.16 1.41 24.12
CA GLY A 72 15.32 0.27 23.73
C GLY A 72 14.43 0.57 22.51
N ALA A 73 13.85 1.77 22.44
CA ALA A 73 13.07 2.21 21.29
C ALA A 73 13.93 2.30 20.02
N ILE A 74 15.15 2.82 20.12
CA ILE A 74 16.06 2.96 18.97
C ILE A 74 16.39 1.59 18.38
N ILE A 75 16.71 0.58 19.21
CA ILE A 75 17.01 -0.78 18.74
C ILE A 75 15.80 -1.39 18.00
N LEU A 76 14.59 -1.24 18.55
CA LEU A 76 13.37 -1.74 17.91
C LEU A 76 13.09 -1.04 16.57
N LEU A 77 13.33 0.27 16.49
CA LEU A 77 13.19 1.01 15.24
C LEU A 77 14.16 0.53 14.17
N PHE A 78 15.40 0.18 14.53
CA PHE A 78 16.35 -0.43 13.59
C PHE A 78 15.88 -1.78 13.05
N ILE A 79 15.28 -2.62 13.90
CA ILE A 79 14.73 -3.92 13.47
C ILE A 79 13.57 -3.71 12.48
N ILE A 80 12.66 -2.78 12.79
CA ILE A 80 11.54 -2.42 11.92
C ILE A 80 12.06 -1.91 10.56
N TRP A 81 13.06 -1.02 10.59
CA TRP A 81 13.66 -0.48 9.38
C TRP A 81 14.30 -1.59 8.51
N GLY A 82 15.01 -2.52 9.13
CA GLY A 82 15.56 -3.70 8.45
C GLY A 82 14.46 -4.54 7.79
N SER A 83 13.34 -4.78 8.49
CA SER A 83 12.19 -5.51 7.95
C SER A 83 11.61 -4.84 6.71
N TYR A 84 11.38 -3.52 6.74
CA TYR A 84 10.89 -2.76 5.58
C TYR A 84 11.87 -2.78 4.41
N PHE A 85 13.18 -2.73 4.67
CA PHE A 85 14.19 -2.81 3.64
C PHE A 85 14.13 -4.15 2.89
N PHE A 86 14.12 -5.27 3.60
CA PHE A 86 14.01 -6.61 2.98
C PHE A 86 12.64 -6.81 2.29
N GLY A 87 11.56 -6.28 2.87
CA GLY A 87 10.23 -6.28 2.25
C GLY A 87 10.22 -5.52 0.92
N GLY A 88 10.83 -4.33 0.88
CA GLY A 88 10.94 -3.52 -0.34
C GLY A 88 11.74 -4.20 -1.45
N LEU A 89 12.84 -4.89 -1.11
CA LEU A 89 13.62 -5.68 -2.06
C LEU A 89 12.79 -6.83 -2.66
N SER A 90 12.01 -7.53 -1.83
CA SER A 90 11.13 -8.61 -2.27
C SER A 90 10.03 -8.13 -3.23
N ILE A 91 9.37 -7.03 -2.88
CA ILE A 91 8.32 -6.43 -3.72
C ILE A 91 8.89 -5.94 -5.05
N THR A 92 10.05 -5.27 -5.02
CA THR A 92 10.72 -4.78 -6.24
C THR A 92 11.07 -5.93 -7.18
N THR A 93 11.56 -7.04 -6.62
CA THR A 93 11.87 -8.25 -7.40
C THR A 93 10.61 -8.83 -8.05
N SER A 94 9.49 -8.86 -7.31
CA SER A 94 8.21 -9.36 -7.81
C SER A 94 7.64 -8.45 -8.90
N ALA A 95 7.70 -7.13 -8.72
CA ALA A 95 7.27 -6.14 -9.71
C ALA A 95 8.06 -6.26 -11.02
N ALA A 96 9.38 -6.43 -10.94
CA ALA A 96 10.21 -6.61 -12.13
C ALA A 96 9.85 -7.86 -12.95
N ARG A 97 9.41 -8.95 -12.30
CA ARG A 97 8.92 -10.15 -12.98
C ARG A 97 7.62 -9.91 -13.74
N VAL A 98 6.71 -9.11 -13.18
CA VAL A 98 5.45 -8.70 -13.85
C VAL A 98 5.76 -7.81 -15.05
N VAL A 99 6.63 -6.82 -14.90
CA VAL A 99 7.07 -5.95 -16.00
C VAL A 99 7.70 -6.77 -17.12
N TYR A 100 8.57 -7.72 -16.78
CA TYR A 100 9.17 -8.63 -17.76
C TYR A 100 8.12 -9.47 -18.50
N ALA A 101 7.13 -10.04 -17.79
CA ALA A 101 6.05 -10.80 -18.40
C ALA A 101 5.21 -9.94 -19.35
N LEU A 102 4.84 -8.73 -18.94
CA LEU A 102 4.11 -7.78 -19.79
C LEU A 102 4.94 -7.36 -21.02
N SER A 103 6.26 -7.19 -20.86
CA SER A 103 7.18 -6.88 -21.96
C SER A 103 7.25 -8.01 -22.99
N ARG A 104 7.21 -9.27 -22.54
CA ARG A 104 7.16 -10.43 -23.43
C ARG A 104 5.90 -10.42 -24.29
N ASP A 105 4.77 -10.03 -23.71
CA ASP A 105 3.48 -9.94 -24.40
C ASP A 105 3.32 -8.62 -25.17
N LYS A 106 4.40 -7.85 -25.35
CA LYS A 106 4.47 -6.52 -25.97
C LYS A 106 3.54 -5.47 -25.35
N GLY A 107 3.08 -5.70 -24.11
CA GLY A 107 2.08 -4.88 -23.42
C GLY A 107 2.55 -3.52 -22.89
N ILE A 108 3.85 -3.19 -23.01
CA ILE A 108 4.41 -1.92 -22.55
C ILE A 108 5.23 -1.22 -23.64
N PRO A 109 5.26 0.13 -23.67
CA PRO A 109 6.11 0.87 -24.59
C PRO A 109 7.58 0.50 -24.39
N PHE A 110 8.34 0.41 -25.48
CA PHE A 110 9.73 -0.05 -25.47
C PHE A 110 9.94 -1.48 -24.92
N SER A 111 8.96 -2.36 -25.09
CA SER A 111 9.00 -3.77 -24.64
C SER A 111 10.29 -4.52 -24.98
N SER A 112 10.98 -4.18 -26.08
CA SER A 112 12.28 -4.75 -26.46
C SER A 112 13.40 -4.53 -25.42
N ILE A 113 13.41 -3.37 -24.74
CA ILE A 113 14.45 -3.02 -23.77
C ILE A 113 14.21 -3.73 -22.43
N TRP A 114 12.95 -3.77 -22.01
CA TRP A 114 12.53 -4.30 -20.71
C TRP A 114 12.48 -5.84 -20.68
N ARG A 115 12.31 -6.48 -21.84
CA ARG A 115 12.36 -7.94 -21.99
C ARG A 115 13.79 -8.51 -21.88
N GLN A 116 14.83 -7.69 -21.87
CA GLN A 116 16.20 -8.23 -21.82
C GLN A 116 16.53 -8.80 -20.44
N VAL A 117 16.97 -10.06 -20.43
CA VAL A 117 17.45 -10.76 -19.22
C VAL A 117 18.97 -10.78 -19.23
N HIS A 118 19.59 -10.43 -18.11
CA HIS A 118 21.04 -10.40 -18.01
C HIS A 118 21.61 -11.83 -18.12
N PRO A 119 22.59 -12.11 -19.01
CA PRO A 119 23.05 -13.47 -19.32
C PRO A 119 23.66 -14.20 -18.12
N LYS A 120 24.46 -13.52 -17.29
CA LYS A 120 25.07 -14.12 -16.09
C LYS A 120 24.12 -14.26 -14.89
N ARG A 121 23.32 -13.22 -14.60
CA ARG A 121 22.49 -13.16 -13.38
C ARG A 121 21.09 -13.76 -13.58
N LYS A 122 20.67 -14.04 -14.82
CA LYS A 122 19.34 -14.56 -15.20
C LYS A 122 18.18 -13.73 -14.64
N VAL A 123 18.40 -12.44 -14.38
CA VAL A 123 17.39 -11.49 -13.88
C VAL A 123 17.17 -10.35 -14.87
N PRO A 124 15.92 -9.86 -15.02
CA PRO A 124 15.61 -8.71 -15.88
C PRO A 124 16.05 -7.40 -15.22
N SER A 125 17.34 -7.08 -15.32
CA SER A 125 17.95 -5.94 -14.61
C SER A 125 17.36 -4.60 -15.05
N ASN A 126 17.03 -4.46 -16.34
CA ASN A 126 16.41 -3.24 -16.89
C ASN A 126 15.02 -2.99 -16.27
N ALA A 127 14.23 -4.04 -16.07
CA ALA A 127 12.91 -3.94 -15.44
C ALA A 127 13.01 -3.56 -13.96
N VAL A 128 14.04 -4.04 -13.25
CA VAL A 128 14.30 -3.64 -11.86
C VAL A 128 14.63 -2.15 -11.77
N TRP A 129 15.51 -1.65 -12.64
CA TRP A 129 15.86 -0.23 -12.68
C TRP A 129 14.68 0.66 -13.06
N LEU A 130 13.80 0.20 -13.96
CA LEU A 130 12.55 0.90 -14.26
C LEU A 130 11.67 1.05 -13.02
N CYS A 131 11.44 -0.05 -12.30
CA CYS A 131 10.65 -0.02 -11.07
C CYS A 131 11.29 0.91 -10.03
N ALA A 132 12.61 0.82 -9.84
CA ALA A 132 13.34 1.67 -8.90
C ALA A 132 13.25 3.15 -9.27
N ALA A 133 13.40 3.50 -10.55
CA ALA A 133 13.30 4.89 -11.02
C ALA A 133 11.90 5.48 -10.78
N ILE A 134 10.85 4.70 -11.05
CA ILE A 134 9.46 5.10 -10.78
C ILE A 134 9.24 5.30 -9.29
N CYS A 135 9.72 4.39 -8.44
CA CYS A 135 9.63 4.52 -6.99
C CYS A 135 10.35 5.76 -6.46
N ILE A 136 11.55 6.08 -6.98
CA ILE A 136 12.29 7.29 -6.61
C ILE A 136 11.51 8.54 -7.03
N LEU A 137 10.98 8.56 -8.26
CA LEU A 137 10.21 9.68 -8.79
C LEU A 137 8.96 9.97 -7.95
N LEU A 138 8.23 8.92 -7.54
CA LEU A 138 7.07 9.03 -6.67
C LEU A 138 7.44 9.32 -5.20
N GLY A 139 8.62 8.89 -4.77
CA GLY A 139 9.12 9.09 -3.41
C GLY A 139 9.65 10.51 -3.13
N LEU A 140 10.15 11.23 -4.14
CA LEU A 140 10.69 12.57 -3.98
C LEU A 140 9.64 13.59 -3.44
N PRO A 141 8.42 13.68 -3.98
CA PRO A 141 7.38 14.59 -3.49
C PRO A 141 6.93 14.32 -2.04
N ILE A 142 6.99 13.06 -1.61
CA ILE A 142 6.56 12.61 -0.27
C ILE A 142 7.36 13.31 0.83
N LEU A 143 8.63 13.64 0.58
CA LEU A 143 9.52 14.25 1.58
C LEU A 143 9.12 15.69 1.96
N LYS A 144 8.37 16.38 1.10
CA LYS A 144 8.07 17.82 1.27
C LYS A 144 6.61 18.09 1.63
N ILE A 145 5.67 17.26 1.15
CA ILE A 145 4.24 17.56 1.21
C ILE A 145 3.47 16.39 1.82
N ASN A 146 3.00 16.57 3.06
CA ASN A 146 2.22 15.54 3.78
C ASN A 146 0.95 15.13 3.03
N VAL A 147 0.29 16.08 2.37
CA VAL A 147 -0.90 15.80 1.55
C VAL A 147 -0.60 14.81 0.43
N VAL A 148 0.57 14.93 -0.20
CA VAL A 148 1.01 14.03 -1.28
C VAL A 148 1.30 12.64 -0.73
N PHE A 149 1.88 12.54 0.48
CA PHE A 149 2.07 11.26 1.16
C PHE A 149 0.74 10.53 1.41
N THR A 150 -0.25 11.24 1.98
CA THR A 150 -1.59 10.67 2.23
C THR A 150 -2.27 10.26 0.92
N ALA A 151 -2.21 11.10 -0.11
CA ALA A 151 -2.80 10.80 -1.41
C ALA A 151 -2.16 9.58 -2.07
N ILE A 152 -0.82 9.49 -2.12
CA ILE A 152 -0.11 8.34 -2.71
C ILE A 152 -0.45 7.06 -1.93
N THR A 153 -0.48 7.11 -0.60
CA THR A 153 -0.80 5.94 0.22
C THR A 153 -2.21 5.42 -0.07
N SER A 154 -3.21 6.32 -0.13
CA SER A 154 -4.57 5.97 -0.54
C SER A 154 -4.61 5.34 -1.94
N ILE A 155 -3.93 5.93 -2.94
CA ILE A 155 -3.91 5.40 -4.31
C ILE A 155 -3.23 4.03 -4.39
N CYS A 156 -2.12 3.83 -3.67
CA CYS A 156 -1.42 2.55 -3.61
C CYS A 156 -2.32 1.45 -3.05
N THR A 157 -3.03 1.72 -1.95
CA THR A 157 -3.96 0.76 -1.35
C THR A 157 -5.14 0.45 -2.27
N ILE A 158 -5.74 1.48 -2.88
CA ILE A 158 -6.85 1.29 -3.83
C ILE A 158 -6.38 0.52 -5.06
N GLY A 159 -5.18 0.81 -5.59
CA GLY A 159 -4.61 0.09 -6.72
C GLY A 159 -4.33 -1.38 -6.39
N TRP A 160 -3.82 -1.66 -5.20
CA TRP A 160 -3.55 -3.02 -4.75
C TRP A 160 -4.84 -3.82 -4.54
N VAL A 161 -5.76 -3.31 -3.73
CA VAL A 161 -7.02 -3.99 -3.39
C VAL A 161 -7.95 -4.05 -4.61
N GLY A 162 -8.01 -2.97 -5.38
CA GLY A 162 -8.76 -2.89 -6.64
C GLY A 162 -8.22 -3.82 -7.73
N GLY A 163 -6.91 -4.08 -7.76
CA GLY A 163 -6.31 -5.09 -8.63
C GLY A 163 -6.88 -6.50 -8.41
N TYR A 164 -7.22 -6.83 -7.16
CA TYR A 164 -7.90 -8.10 -6.84
C TYR A 164 -9.39 -8.11 -7.20
N ALA A 165 -10.03 -6.94 -7.34
CA ALA A 165 -11.42 -6.86 -7.74
C ALA A 165 -11.64 -7.43 -9.14
N VAL A 166 -10.68 -7.23 -10.07
CA VAL A 166 -10.79 -7.67 -11.48
C VAL A 166 -10.98 -9.19 -11.60
N PRO A 167 -10.09 -10.06 -11.08
CA PRO A 167 -10.28 -11.51 -11.17
C PRO A 167 -11.48 -12.01 -10.35
N ILE A 168 -11.80 -11.38 -9.22
CA ILE A 168 -12.98 -11.73 -8.40
C ILE A 168 -14.27 -11.44 -9.18
N PHE A 169 -14.36 -10.27 -9.79
CA PHE A 169 -15.48 -9.88 -10.64
C PHE A 169 -15.59 -10.76 -11.88
N ALA A 170 -14.47 -11.07 -12.53
CA ALA A 170 -14.44 -12.01 -13.66
C ALA A 170 -14.97 -13.39 -13.27
N ARG A 171 -14.65 -13.90 -12.07
CA ARG A 171 -15.20 -15.15 -11.53
C ARG A 171 -16.71 -15.06 -11.26
N MET A 172 -17.22 -13.90 -10.86
CA MET A 172 -18.65 -13.68 -10.63
C MET A 172 -19.45 -13.66 -11.94
N VAL A 173 -18.92 -13.00 -12.98
CA VAL A 173 -19.58 -12.87 -14.30
C VAL A 173 -19.46 -14.13 -15.14
N MET A 174 -18.35 -14.88 -15.01
CA MET A 174 -18.13 -16.09 -15.78
C MET A 174 -19.10 -17.21 -15.37
N GLU A 175 -19.84 -17.73 -16.34
CA GLU A 175 -20.71 -18.89 -16.14
C GLU A 175 -19.93 -20.14 -15.71
N GLU A 176 -20.54 -20.97 -14.85
CA GLU A 176 -19.92 -22.20 -14.33
C GLU A 176 -19.54 -23.19 -15.45
N LYS A 177 -20.31 -23.21 -16.55
CA LYS A 177 -20.04 -24.07 -17.72
C LYS A 177 -18.70 -23.78 -18.42
N ASN A 178 -18.21 -22.55 -18.31
CA ASN A 178 -16.95 -22.12 -18.94
C ASN A 178 -15.76 -22.18 -17.97
N PHE A 179 -16.01 -22.55 -16.71
CA PHE A 179 -14.97 -22.59 -15.69
C PHE A 179 -14.41 -24.00 -15.52
N LYS A 180 -13.12 -24.16 -15.84
CA LYS A 180 -12.38 -25.37 -15.48
C LYS A 180 -11.91 -25.25 -14.04
N ALA A 181 -12.49 -26.04 -13.14
CA ALA A 181 -12.11 -26.07 -11.74
C ALA A 181 -10.65 -26.54 -11.59
N GLY A 182 -9.89 -25.83 -10.76
CA GLY A 182 -8.56 -26.26 -10.35
C GLY A 182 -8.63 -27.38 -9.29
N PRO A 183 -7.47 -27.90 -8.83
CA PRO A 183 -7.41 -28.94 -7.80
C PRO A 183 -8.07 -28.53 -6.47
N PHE A 184 -8.28 -27.23 -6.25
CA PHE A 184 -9.06 -26.69 -5.15
C PHE A 184 -10.24 -25.86 -5.68
N TYR A 185 -11.46 -26.25 -5.31
CA TYR A 185 -12.69 -25.58 -5.71
C TYR A 185 -13.70 -25.53 -4.55
N LEU A 186 -14.17 -24.33 -4.23
CA LEU A 186 -15.15 -24.09 -3.15
C LEU A 186 -16.59 -24.49 -3.52
N GLY A 187 -16.83 -24.96 -4.75
CA GLY A 187 -18.17 -25.35 -5.17
C GLY A 187 -19.15 -24.19 -5.12
N ARG A 188 -20.32 -24.46 -4.54
CA ARG A 188 -21.45 -23.53 -4.43
C ARG A 188 -21.15 -22.33 -3.53
N ALA A 189 -20.17 -22.44 -2.62
CA ALA A 189 -19.74 -21.34 -1.76
C ALA A 189 -18.87 -20.30 -2.50
N SER A 190 -18.37 -20.61 -3.70
CA SER A 190 -17.50 -19.68 -4.44
C SER A 190 -18.17 -18.35 -4.76
N ARG A 191 -19.43 -18.37 -5.23
CA ARG A 191 -20.17 -17.16 -5.60
C ARG A 191 -20.47 -16.21 -4.43
N PRO A 192 -21.03 -16.67 -3.29
CA PRO A 192 -21.28 -15.76 -2.16
C PRO A 192 -19.98 -15.22 -1.56
N VAL A 193 -18.91 -16.02 -1.49
CA VAL A 193 -17.61 -15.55 -1.01
C VAL A 193 -17.03 -14.49 -1.95
N CYS A 194 -17.11 -14.68 -3.27
CA CYS A 194 -16.70 -13.66 -4.24
C CYS A 194 -17.51 -12.36 -4.10
N LEU A 195 -18.83 -12.45 -3.88
CA LEU A 195 -19.68 -11.27 -3.68
C LEU A 195 -19.29 -10.51 -2.41
N ILE A 196 -19.11 -11.20 -1.28
CA ILE A 196 -18.69 -10.58 -0.01
C ILE A 196 -17.31 -9.93 -0.18
N ALA A 197 -16.36 -10.62 -0.81
CA ALA A 197 -15.03 -10.08 -1.07
C ALA A 197 -15.09 -8.83 -1.97
N PHE A 198 -15.91 -8.86 -3.03
CA PHE A 198 -16.08 -7.72 -3.92
C PHE A 198 -16.70 -6.51 -3.20
N LEU A 199 -17.75 -6.72 -2.42
CA LEU A 199 -18.37 -5.66 -1.60
C LEU A 199 -17.39 -5.07 -0.58
N TRP A 200 -16.55 -5.91 0.04
CA TRP A 200 -15.49 -5.47 0.94
C TRP A 200 -14.46 -4.60 0.22
N ILE A 201 -14.08 -4.95 -1.01
CA ILE A 201 -13.20 -4.13 -1.84
C ILE A 201 -13.86 -2.79 -2.16
N CYS A 202 -15.13 -2.76 -2.57
CA CYS A 202 -15.86 -1.52 -2.82
C CYS A 202 -15.93 -0.62 -1.57
N TYR A 203 -16.16 -1.22 -0.41
CA TYR A 203 -16.17 -0.52 0.88
C TYR A 203 -14.81 0.10 1.20
N THR A 204 -13.73 -0.69 1.14
CA THR A 204 -12.38 -0.19 1.44
C THR A 204 -11.95 0.91 0.48
N CYS A 205 -12.19 0.75 -0.83
CA CYS A 205 -11.92 1.79 -1.82
C CYS A 205 -12.65 3.10 -1.50
N SER A 206 -13.92 3.04 -1.10
CA SER A 206 -14.71 4.23 -0.73
C SER A 206 -14.15 4.93 0.51
N VAL A 207 -13.74 4.16 1.53
CA VAL A 207 -13.15 4.72 2.76
C VAL A 207 -11.81 5.41 2.48
N PHE A 208 -10.96 4.85 1.63
CA PHE A 208 -9.66 5.44 1.30
C PHE A 208 -9.73 6.70 0.43
N LEU A 209 -10.89 6.98 -0.17
CA LEU A 209 -11.17 8.20 -0.94
C LEU A 209 -11.70 9.35 -0.06
N LEU A 210 -12.15 9.06 1.17
CA LEU A 210 -12.65 10.09 2.08
C LEU A 210 -11.50 10.93 2.67
N PRO A 211 -11.78 12.19 3.04
CA PRO A 211 -10.81 13.04 3.73
C PRO A 211 -10.55 12.52 5.16
N THR A 212 -9.28 12.49 5.57
CA THR A 212 -8.86 11.97 6.88
C THR A 212 -8.83 13.05 7.97
N TYR A 213 -9.00 14.32 7.60
CA TYR A 213 -8.90 15.47 8.51
C TYR A 213 -10.01 16.48 8.21
N TYR A 214 -10.45 17.17 9.27
CA TYR A 214 -11.42 18.26 9.22
C TYR A 214 -10.84 19.46 10.00
N PRO A 215 -10.94 20.71 9.53
CA PRO A 215 -11.69 21.20 8.35
C PRO A 215 -11.02 20.89 7.01
N ILE A 216 -11.82 20.78 5.94
CA ILE A 216 -11.35 20.48 4.57
C ILE A 216 -10.85 21.79 3.92
N ALA A 217 -9.54 21.93 3.81
CA ALA A 217 -8.87 22.99 3.07
C ALA A 217 -8.01 22.40 1.93
N TRP A 218 -7.55 23.26 1.00
CA TRP A 218 -6.69 22.85 -0.12
C TRP A 218 -5.42 22.12 0.33
N ASP A 219 -4.90 22.47 1.50
CA ASP A 219 -3.69 21.90 2.10
C ASP A 219 -3.97 20.63 2.93
N THR A 220 -5.20 20.13 2.96
CA THR A 220 -5.61 19.00 3.80
C THR A 220 -6.54 18.02 3.07
N PHE A 221 -6.99 18.38 1.87
CA PHE A 221 -7.80 17.52 1.02
C PHE A 221 -7.03 16.29 0.52
N ASN A 222 -7.66 15.13 0.57
CA ASN A 222 -7.08 13.92 -0.02
C ASN A 222 -7.26 13.96 -1.55
N TYR A 223 -6.18 14.24 -2.28
CA TYR A 223 -6.19 14.29 -3.76
C TYR A 223 -6.23 12.92 -4.45
N ALA A 224 -6.30 11.81 -3.69
CA ALA A 224 -6.39 10.46 -4.24
C ALA A 224 -7.51 10.25 -5.28
N PRO A 225 -8.77 10.71 -5.06
CA PRO A 225 -9.85 10.52 -6.04
C PRO A 225 -9.56 11.20 -7.39
N VAL A 226 -8.97 12.40 -7.35
CA VAL A 226 -8.64 13.18 -8.54
C VAL A 226 -7.54 12.48 -9.33
N ALA A 227 -6.45 12.11 -8.65
CA ALA A 227 -5.33 11.42 -9.28
C ALA A 227 -5.75 10.06 -9.87
N LEU A 228 -6.58 9.31 -9.15
CA LEU A 228 -7.12 8.03 -9.62
C LEU A 228 -8.05 8.20 -10.82
N GLY A 229 -8.93 9.21 -10.80
CA GLY A 229 -9.82 9.53 -11.92
C GLY A 229 -9.04 9.89 -13.19
N ILE A 230 -8.01 10.74 -13.06
CA ILE A 230 -7.13 11.10 -14.18
C ILE A 230 -6.39 9.87 -14.70
N GLY A 231 -5.78 9.08 -13.81
CA GLY A 231 -5.01 7.90 -14.18
C GLY A 231 -5.86 6.85 -14.93
N LEU A 232 -7.04 6.51 -14.40
CA LEU A 232 -7.95 5.57 -15.04
C LEU A 232 -8.46 6.10 -16.39
N SER A 233 -8.76 7.40 -16.48
CA SER A 233 -9.20 8.02 -17.73
C SER A 233 -8.12 7.95 -18.81
N LEU A 234 -6.85 8.23 -18.45
CA LEU A 234 -5.72 8.12 -19.38
C LEU A 234 -5.50 6.68 -19.86
N ILE A 235 -5.60 5.70 -18.95
CA ILE A 235 -5.48 4.28 -19.30
C ILE A 235 -6.62 3.86 -20.24
N MET A 236 -7.85 4.25 -19.94
CA MET A 236 -9.01 3.94 -20.79
C MET A 236 -8.90 4.62 -22.16
N LEU A 237 -8.44 5.86 -22.20
CA LEU A 237 -8.19 6.56 -23.46
C LEU A 237 -7.13 5.83 -24.30
N TRP A 238 -6.00 5.46 -23.70
CA TRP A 238 -4.96 4.69 -24.38
C TRP A 238 -5.47 3.33 -24.89
N TRP A 239 -6.30 2.66 -24.08
CA TRP A 239 -6.94 1.41 -24.47
C TRP A 239 -7.84 1.56 -25.70
N VAL A 240 -8.68 2.59 -25.72
CA VAL A 240 -9.64 2.84 -26.82
C VAL A 240 -8.92 3.27 -28.10
N VAL A 241 -7.89 4.11 -27.99
CA VAL A 241 -7.18 4.68 -29.15
C VAL A 241 -6.30 3.64 -29.85
N ASP A 242 -5.52 2.88 -29.08
CA ASP A 242 -4.44 2.06 -29.63
C ASP A 242 -4.41 0.63 -29.06
N ALA A 243 -4.42 0.47 -27.73
CA ALA A 243 -4.10 -0.84 -27.12
C ALA A 243 -5.05 -1.97 -27.53
N ARG A 244 -6.35 -1.67 -27.75
CA ARG A 244 -7.34 -2.66 -28.23
C ARG A 244 -7.04 -3.24 -29.61
N LYS A 245 -6.21 -2.58 -30.43
CA LYS A 245 -5.94 -3.00 -31.82
C LYS A 245 -4.79 -4.00 -31.91
N TRP A 246 -3.83 -3.94 -30.99
CA TRP A 246 -2.60 -4.73 -31.06
C TRP A 246 -2.40 -5.72 -29.90
N PHE A 247 -3.11 -5.57 -28.77
CA PHE A 247 -2.96 -6.46 -27.62
C PHE A 247 -3.67 -7.81 -27.85
N LYS A 248 -2.88 -8.88 -28.03
CA LYS A 248 -3.38 -10.25 -28.32
C LYS A 248 -3.51 -11.16 -27.09
N GLY A 249 -3.35 -10.62 -25.88
CA GLY A 249 -3.42 -11.37 -24.63
C GLY A 249 -2.14 -12.15 -24.29
N PRO A 250 -2.15 -12.93 -23.19
CA PRO A 250 -0.95 -13.58 -22.66
C PRO A 250 -0.46 -14.70 -23.58
N VAL A 251 0.83 -14.70 -23.92
CA VAL A 251 1.43 -15.77 -24.74
C VAL A 251 1.61 -17.03 -23.89
N ARG A 252 0.92 -18.11 -24.25
CA ARG A 252 1.04 -19.43 -23.60
C ARG A 252 2.44 -20.01 -23.85
N ASN A 253 3.09 -20.51 -22.80
CA ASN A 253 4.43 -21.14 -22.85
C ASN A 253 4.38 -22.66 -22.63
N ILE A 254 3.18 -23.25 -22.63
CA ILE A 254 2.97 -24.67 -22.42
C ILE A 254 2.29 -25.17 -23.70
N GLU A 255 3.01 -25.97 -24.48
CA GLU A 255 2.38 -26.81 -25.48
C GLU A 255 1.55 -27.84 -24.73
N ILE A 256 0.27 -27.94 -25.04
CA ILE A 256 -0.55 -29.04 -24.55
C ILE A 256 0.06 -30.29 -25.20
N GLN A 257 0.79 -31.09 -24.42
CA GLN A 257 1.15 -32.43 -24.86
C GLN A 257 -0.17 -33.14 -25.20
N ASN A 258 -0.38 -33.39 -26.49
CA ASN A 258 -1.60 -33.96 -27.03
C ASN A 258 -1.98 -35.24 -26.27
N GLY A 259 -3.11 -35.19 -25.57
CA GLY A 259 -3.95 -36.34 -25.24
C GLY A 259 -3.32 -37.42 -24.35
N LYS A 260 -3.32 -37.19 -23.03
CA LYS A 260 -3.59 -38.23 -22.01
C LYS A 260 -3.84 -37.54 -20.66
N VAL A 261 -5.11 -37.49 -20.29
CA VAL A 261 -5.59 -37.36 -18.91
C VAL A 261 -5.98 -38.76 -18.46
#